data_AF-A0A256XNR0-F1
#
_entry.id   AF-A0A256XNR0-F1
#
_cell.length_a   1.000
_cell.length_b   1.000
_cell.length_c   1.000
_cell.angle_alpha   90.00
_cell.angle_beta   90.00
_cell.angle_gamma   90.00
#
_symmetry.space_group_name_H-M   'P 1'
#
loop_
_entity.id
_entity.type
_entity.pdbx_description
1 polymer ?
#
loop_
_entity_poly.entity_id
_entity_poly.type
_entity_poly.pdbx_seq_one_letter_code
_entity_poly.pdbx_strand_id
1 'polypeptide(L)'
;MSLPPERKKRYAILFLIAALNDALDIVEVLNPLLELLLDVLTAALITFMLGELDPMVFAIAVLDAIPIIDLAPIWSGYIYYRYYKEVSATKPKLKLKKLELPYQGEKDEERGENN
;
A
#
# COMPACT_ATOMS: atom_id res chain seq x y z
N MET A 1 9.83 -8.74 8.25
CA MET A 1 9.78 -9.90 7.32
C MET A 1 9.37 -9.40 5.95
N SER A 2 10.04 -9.88 4.90
CA SER A 2 9.65 -9.60 3.51
C SER A 2 8.66 -10.65 3.01
N LEU A 3 7.85 -10.33 1.99
CA LEU A 3 6.93 -11.31 1.38
C LEU A 3 7.67 -12.57 0.87
N PRO A 4 6.97 -13.72 0.76
CA PRO A 4 7.51 -14.92 0.10
C PRO A 4 7.97 -14.63 -1.33
N PRO A 5 8.96 -15.37 -1.85
CA PRO A 5 9.54 -15.12 -3.17
C PRO A 5 8.51 -15.16 -4.31
N GLU A 6 7.52 -16.05 -4.25
CA GLU A 6 6.44 -16.12 -5.24
C GLU A 6 5.59 -14.84 -5.26
N ARG A 7 5.22 -14.33 -4.08
CA ARG A 7 4.45 -13.08 -3.97
C ARG A 7 5.27 -11.88 -4.43
N LYS A 8 6.57 -11.84 -4.13
CA LYS A 8 7.48 -10.81 -4.65
C LYS A 8 7.52 -10.81 -6.18
N LYS A 9 7.63 -11.98 -6.82
CA LYS A 9 7.57 -12.09 -8.29
C LYS A 9 6.25 -11.58 -8.85
N ARG A 10 5.13 -11.94 -8.22
CA ARG A 10 3.78 -11.46 -8.58
C ARG A 10 3.70 -9.93 -8.54
N TYR A 11 4.16 -9.32 -7.45
CA TYR A 11 4.20 -7.86 -7.32
C TYR A 11 5.16 -7.19 -8.30
N ALA A 12 6.31 -7.80 -8.61
CA ALA A 12 7.22 -7.26 -9.62
C ALA A 12 6.56 -7.20 -11.01
N ILE A 13 5.80 -8.22 -11.39
CA ILE A 13 5.03 -8.23 -12.65
C ILE A 13 3.92 -7.18 -12.60
N LEU A 14 3.16 -7.09 -11.50
CA LEU A 14 2.13 -6.06 -11.31
C LEU A 14 2.70 -4.64 -11.44
N PHE A 15 3.89 -4.39 -10.88
CA PHE A 15 4.57 -3.11 -11.02
C PHE A 15 4.99 -2.81 -12.45
N LEU A 16 5.47 -3.81 -13.21
CA LEU A 16 5.81 -3.62 -14.61
C LEU A 16 4.59 -3.28 -15.46
N ILE A 17 3.47 -3.97 -15.23
CA ILE A 17 2.20 -3.70 -15.92
C ILE A 17 1.71 -2.28 -15.59
N ALA A 18 1.67 -1.94 -14.30
CA ALA A 18 1.22 -0.63 -13.83
C ALA A 18 2.11 0.52 -14.35
N ALA A 19 3.43 0.37 -14.26
CA ALA A 19 4.37 1.38 -14.72
C ALA A 19 4.34 1.55 -16.24
N LEU A 20 4.05 0.48 -16.99
CA LEU A 20 3.85 0.58 -18.43
C LEU A 20 2.56 1.35 -18.78
N ASN A 21 1.47 1.14 -18.02
CA ASN A 21 0.24 1.92 -18.20
C ASN A 21 0.49 3.39 -17.91
N ASP A 22 0.95 3.71 -16.70
CA ASP A 22 1.21 5.09 -16.28
C ASP A 22 2.15 5.81 -17.27
N ALA A 23 3.14 5.10 -17.84
CA ALA A 23 4.04 5.68 -18.83
C ALA A 23 3.37 5.94 -20.19
N LEU A 24 2.39 5.11 -20.60
CA LEU A 24 1.65 5.34 -21.83
C LEU A 24 0.69 6.52 -21.67
N ASP A 25 0.03 6.65 -20.51
CA ASP A 25 -0.88 7.75 -20.20
C ASP A 25 -0.13 9.08 -20.13
N ILE A 26 1.00 9.12 -19.40
CA ILE A 26 1.82 10.35 -19.26
C ILE A 26 2.36 10.87 -20.60
N VAL A 27 2.65 9.98 -21.56
CA VAL A 27 3.20 10.39 -22.86
C VAL A 27 2.06 10.76 -23.84
N GLU A 28 0.81 10.47 -23.49
CA GLU A 28 -0.40 10.90 -24.21
C GLU A 28 -0.33 10.55 -25.72
N VAL A 29 0.22 9.38 -26.03
CA VAL A 29 0.51 8.93 -27.42
C VAL A 29 -0.68 8.26 -28.07
N LEU A 30 -1.60 7.77 -27.24
CA LEU A 30 -2.76 7.02 -27.66
C LEU A 30 -3.94 7.98 -27.85
N ASN A 31 -4.99 7.50 -28.50
CA ASN A 31 -6.24 8.25 -28.52
C ASN A 31 -7.09 7.82 -27.30
N PRO A 32 -8.07 8.64 -26.90
CA PRO A 32 -8.87 8.36 -25.69
C PRO A 32 -9.57 7.00 -25.68
N LEU A 33 -9.90 6.44 -26.85
CA LEU A 33 -10.52 5.12 -26.93
C LEU A 33 -9.50 4.00 -26.67
N LEU A 34 -8.27 4.16 -27.14
CA LEU A 34 -7.19 3.20 -26.91
C LEU A 34 -6.69 3.24 -25.45
N GLU A 35 -6.62 4.42 -24.85
CA GLU A 35 -6.30 4.59 -23.42
C GLU A 35 -7.34 3.89 -22.55
N LEU A 36 -8.63 4.16 -22.78
CA LEU A 36 -9.70 3.47 -22.06
C LEU A 36 -9.62 1.94 -22.20
N LEU A 37 -9.30 1.42 -23.39
CA LEU A 37 -9.13 -0.02 -23.59
C LEU A 37 -7.92 -0.57 -22.83
N LEU A 38 -6.84 0.21 -22.78
CA LEU A 38 -5.63 -0.13 -22.03
C LEU A 38 -5.91 -0.15 -20.53
N ASP A 39 -6.63 0.84 -19.99
CA ASP A 39 -7.02 0.88 -18.58
C ASP A 39 -7.89 -0.29 -18.17
N VAL A 40 -8.88 -0.64 -19.01
CA VAL A 40 -9.72 -1.82 -18.78
C VAL A 40 -8.88 -3.10 -18.80
N LEU A 41 -7.92 -3.20 -19.72
CA LEU A 41 -7.00 -4.34 -19.78
C LEU A 41 -6.11 -4.40 -18.54
N THR A 42 -5.55 -3.28 -18.10
CA THR A 42 -4.70 -3.16 -16.91
C THR A 42 -5.48 -3.50 -15.65
N ALA A 43 -6.70 -2.99 -15.50
CA ALA A 43 -7.63 -3.36 -14.43
C ALA A 43 -7.90 -4.87 -14.39
N ALA A 44 -8.19 -5.47 -15.55
CA ALA A 44 -8.46 -6.90 -15.66
C ALA A 44 -7.24 -7.74 -15.29
N LEU A 45 -6.06 -7.38 -15.79
CA LEU A 45 -4.79 -8.05 -15.48
C LEU A 45 -4.47 -7.96 -13.99
N ILE A 46 -4.58 -6.77 -13.38
CA ILE A 46 -4.34 -6.58 -11.95
C ILE A 46 -5.31 -7.39 -11.11
N THR A 47 -6.60 -7.39 -11.45
CA THR A 47 -7.63 -8.18 -10.76
C THR A 47 -7.32 -9.67 -10.84
N PHE A 48 -7.03 -10.19 -12.03
CA PHE A 48 -6.64 -11.58 -12.25
C PHE A 48 -5.36 -11.93 -11.48
N MET A 49 -4.35 -11.07 -11.56
CA MET A 49 -3.08 -11.20 -10.88
C MET A 49 -3.13 -10.86 -9.40
N LEU A 50 -4.23 -10.43 -8.81
CA LEU A 50 -4.42 -10.39 -7.36
C LEU A 50 -5.30 -11.56 -6.90
N GLY A 51 -6.17 -12.06 -7.76
CA GLY A 51 -7.13 -13.13 -7.45
C GLY A 51 -8.27 -12.63 -6.59
N GLU A 52 -8.51 -11.32 -6.58
CA GLU A 52 -9.47 -10.63 -5.75
C GLU A 52 -10.13 -9.54 -6.59
N LEU A 53 -11.46 -9.41 -6.50
CA LEU A 53 -12.20 -8.29 -7.06
C LEU A 53 -12.14 -7.13 -6.06
N ASP A 54 -11.24 -6.18 -6.29
CA ASP A 54 -11.13 -4.95 -5.49
C ASP A 54 -11.88 -3.81 -6.20
N PRO A 55 -12.97 -3.28 -5.61
CA PRO A 55 -13.69 -2.12 -6.17
C PRO A 55 -12.79 -0.90 -6.40
N MET A 56 -11.68 -0.80 -5.67
CA MET A 56 -10.71 0.30 -5.85
C MET A 56 -10.06 0.26 -7.24
N VAL A 57 -9.83 -0.93 -7.80
CA VAL A 57 -9.26 -1.09 -9.16
C VAL A 57 -10.20 -0.49 -10.19
N PHE A 58 -11.50 -0.70 -10.02
CA PHE A 58 -12.52 -0.12 -10.91
C PHE A 58 -12.60 1.40 -10.73
N ALA A 59 -12.54 1.89 -9.49
CA ALA A 59 -12.51 3.34 -9.23
C ALA A 59 -11.29 4.01 -9.86
N ILE A 60 -10.12 3.36 -9.83
CA ILE A 60 -8.90 3.84 -10.48
C ILE A 60 -9.09 3.95 -11.99
N ALA A 61 -9.56 2.88 -12.66
CA ALA A 61 -9.81 2.92 -14.09
C ALA A 61 -10.81 4.01 -14.51
N VAL A 62 -11.81 4.30 -13.67
CA VAL A 62 -12.76 5.40 -13.94
C VAL A 62 -12.12 6.77 -13.74
N LEU A 63 -11.23 6.91 -12.76
CA LEU A 63 -10.53 8.17 -12.47
C LEU A 63 -9.47 8.48 -13.53
N ASP A 64 -8.77 7.47 -14.05
CA ASP A 64 -7.78 7.60 -15.13
C ASP A 64 -8.39 8.13 -16.41
N ALA A 65 -9.59 7.66 -16.77
CA ALA A 65 -10.33 8.15 -17.93
C ALA A 65 -10.75 9.65 -17.84
N ILE A 66 -10.42 10.36 -16.75
CA ILE A 66 -10.65 11.79 -16.58
C ILE A 66 -9.35 12.55 -16.94
N PRO A 67 -9.31 13.31 -18.06
CA PRO A 67 -8.09 13.92 -18.61
C PRO A 67 -7.30 14.86 -17.67
N ILE A 68 -7.90 15.32 -16.57
CA ILE A 68 -7.27 16.23 -15.60
C ILE A 68 -6.52 15.45 -14.52
N ILE A 69 -6.92 14.20 -14.25
CA ILE A 69 -6.37 13.31 -13.22
C ILE A 69 -5.27 12.40 -13.81
N ASP A 70 -5.29 12.22 -15.14
CA ASP A 70 -4.52 11.33 -16.01
C ASP A 70 -2.98 11.53 -16.04
N LEU A 71 -2.44 12.44 -15.23
CA LEU A 71 -0.98 12.70 -15.16
C LEU A 71 -0.31 12.09 -13.92
N ALA A 72 -1.10 11.55 -12.99
CA ALA A 72 -0.57 10.89 -11.81
C ALA A 72 -0.25 9.41 -12.11
N PRO A 73 0.82 8.84 -11.55
CA PRO A 73 1.11 7.41 -11.71
C PRO A 73 0.21 6.57 -10.79
N ILE A 74 -1.11 6.58 -11.07
CA ILE A 74 -2.15 6.04 -10.19
C ILE A 74 -2.03 4.52 -10.10
N TRP A 75 -1.77 3.83 -11.22
CA TRP A 75 -1.62 2.38 -11.22
C TRP A 75 -0.43 1.93 -10.38
N SER A 76 0.73 2.54 -10.60
CA SER A 76 1.93 2.22 -9.81
C SER A 76 1.74 2.53 -8.34
N GLY A 77 1.07 3.65 -8.03
CA GLY A 77 0.72 4.04 -6.67
C GLY A 77 -0.20 3.02 -5.99
N TYR A 78 -1.21 2.51 -6.69
CA TYR A 78 -2.11 1.48 -6.18
C TYR A 78 -1.39 0.15 -5.91
N ILE A 79 -0.56 -0.33 -6.85
CA ILE A 79 0.23 -1.54 -6.64
C ILE A 79 1.19 -1.38 -5.45
N TYR A 80 1.82 -0.22 -5.31
CA TYR A 80 2.66 0.10 -4.16
C TYR A 80 1.86 0.06 -2.85
N TYR A 81 0.69 0.68 -2.80
CA TYR A 81 -0.19 0.64 -1.64
C TYR A 81 -0.56 -0.80 -1.25
N ARG A 82 -0.95 -1.63 -2.22
CA ARG A 82 -1.29 -3.04 -2.00
C ARG A 82 -0.09 -3.81 -1.45
N TYR A 83 1.08 -3.66 -2.05
CA TYR A 83 2.32 -4.27 -1.59
C TYR A 83 2.65 -3.85 -0.15
N TYR A 84 2.60 -2.55 0.15
CA TYR A 84 2.90 -2.02 1.47
C TYR A 84 1.94 -2.53 2.55
N LYS A 85 0.64 -2.56 2.24
CA LYS A 85 -0.41 -3.08 3.13
C LYS A 85 -0.14 -4.54 3.49
N GLU A 86 0.24 -5.34 2.51
CA GLU A 86 0.48 -6.77 2.69
C GLU A 86 1.76 -7.06 3.50
N VAL A 87 2.84 -6.35 3.20
CA VAL A 87 4.09 -6.40 3.98
C VAL A 87 3.82 -5.98 5.44
N SER A 88 3.01 -4.95 5.64
CA SER A 88 2.68 -4.41 6.97
C SER A 88 1.76 -5.32 7.75
N ALA A 89 0.80 -5.99 7.10
CA ALA A 89 -0.05 -7.00 7.73
C ALA A 89 0.76 -8.24 8.20
N THR A 90 1.89 -8.51 7.55
CA THR A 90 2.80 -9.59 7.94
C THR A 90 3.69 -9.21 9.13
N LYS A 91 3.69 -7.95 9.58
CA LYS A 91 4.37 -7.57 10.83
C LYS A 91 3.58 -8.15 12.01
N PRO A 92 4.22 -8.86 12.95
CA PRO A 92 3.54 -9.25 14.17
C PRO A 92 3.04 -7.97 14.85
N LYS A 93 1.73 -7.87 15.10
CA LYS A 93 1.19 -6.84 16.01
C LYS A 93 1.93 -7.05 17.32
N LEU A 94 2.91 -6.20 17.62
CA LEU A 94 3.51 -6.11 18.93
C LEU A 94 2.36 -5.83 19.89
N LYS A 95 1.86 -6.91 20.55
CA LYS A 95 1.02 -6.76 21.72
C LYS A 95 1.92 -6.02 22.70
N LEU A 96 1.73 -4.71 22.81
CA LEU A 96 2.27 -3.91 23.90
C LEU A 96 1.64 -4.48 25.18
N LYS A 97 2.25 -5.55 25.69
CA LYS A 97 1.99 -6.04 27.03
C LYS A 97 2.41 -4.86 27.90
N LYS A 98 1.43 -4.16 28.51
CA LYS A 98 1.68 -3.11 29.50
C LYS A 98 2.82 -3.61 30.38
N LEU A 99 4.01 -3.02 30.27
CA LEU A 99 5.02 -3.18 31.29
C LEU A 99 4.46 -2.44 32.49
N GLU A 100 3.85 -3.19 33.41
CA GLU A 100 3.62 -2.70 34.76
C GLU A 100 5.02 -2.50 35.36
N LEU A 101 5.50 -1.26 35.30
CA LEU A 101 6.68 -0.85 36.05
C LEU A 101 6.31 -0.97 37.53
N PRO A 102 7.06 -1.74 38.33
CA PRO A 102 6.84 -1.74 39.77
C PRO A 102 7.24 -0.35 40.27
N TYR A 103 6.25 0.43 40.65
CA TYR A 103 6.46 1.67 41.39
C TYR A 103 7.04 1.29 42.77
N GLN A 104 8.36 1.40 42.92
CA GLN A 104 8.99 1.40 44.23
C GLN A 104 8.64 2.73 44.91
N GLY A 105 7.61 2.71 45.74
CA GLY A 105 7.41 3.74 46.73
C GLY A 105 8.51 3.62 47.78
N GLU A 106 9.46 4.55 47.77
CA GLU A 106 10.23 4.86 48.97
C GLU A 106 9.28 5.53 49.95
N LYS A 107 8.92 4.77 50.98
CA LYS A 107 8.31 5.25 52.20
C LYS A 107 9.37 5.21 53.30
N ASP A 108 9.33 6.28 54.09
CA ASP A 108 9.84 6.40 55.46
C ASP A 108 11.36 6.69 55.53
N GLU A 109 11.90 7.62 56.32
CA GLU A 109 11.47 8.13 57.63
C GLU A 109 11.96 9.59 57.84
N GLU A 110 11.05 10.49 58.22
CA GLU A 110 11.41 11.66 59.02
C GLU A 110 11.89 11.16 60.38
N ARG A 111 13.20 11.10 60.59
CA ARG A 111 13.81 10.92 61.91
C ARG A 111 14.47 12.23 62.29
N GLY A 112 13.87 12.89 63.27
CA GLY A 112 14.21 14.25 63.68
C GLY A 112 15.50 14.40 64.49
N GLU A 113 15.56 15.60 65.07
CA GLU A 113 16.52 16.10 66.05
C GLU A 113 17.97 16.28 65.56
N ASN A 114 18.37 17.55 65.46
CA ASN A 114 19.47 18.04 66.30
C ASN A 114 19.50 19.58 66.34
N ASN A 115 19.28 20.10 67.55
CA ASN A 115 19.86 21.28 68.21
C ASN A 115 19.85 22.64 67.49
#